data_AF-A0A172QXU3-F1
#
_entry.id   AF-A0A172QXU3-F1
#
_cell.length_a   1.000
_cell.length_b   1.000
_cell.length_c   1.000
_cell.angle_alpha   90.00
_cell.angle_beta   90.00
_cell.angle_gamma   90.00
#
_symmetry.space_group_name_H-M   'P 1'
#
loop_
_entity.id
_entity.type
_entity.pdbx_description
1 polymer ?
#
loop_
_entity_poly.entity_id
_entity_poly.type
_entity_poly.pdbx_seq_one_letter_code
_entity_poly.pdbx_strand_id
1 'polypeptide(L)'
;MSQPTATAPTSLTQDVLDVARASHVAVGTSDRWGENCVAWVESKGAPCRKARHEGYLCKRHNTVAANRQEKAHAQRKARIEQRRKKQEDALALHGDQWRERLDKVNEEIERRTGAVAGDTAATRGHVHPSIRKKMVAKFSDSNVSRVGELFKMKKELEAKLGI
;
A
#
# COMPACT_ATOMS: atom_id res chain seq x y z
N MET A 1 19.72 -44.61 22.20
CA MET A 1 18.67 -44.12 21.28
C MET A 1 18.98 -42.67 20.96
N SER A 2 19.70 -42.43 19.87
CA SER A 2 20.10 -41.08 19.44
C SER A 2 19.13 -40.61 18.36
N GLN A 3 18.42 -39.51 18.61
CA GLN A 3 17.56 -38.90 17.59
C GLN A 3 18.41 -38.16 16.54
N PRO A 4 18.04 -38.17 15.25
CA PRO A 4 18.67 -37.32 14.25
C PRO A 4 18.15 -35.87 14.38
N THR A 5 19.08 -34.93 14.44
CA THR A 5 18.85 -33.48 14.37
C THR A 5 18.36 -33.07 12.98
N ALA A 6 17.11 -32.62 12.88
CA ALA A 6 16.58 -32.00 11.68
C ALA A 6 16.99 -30.51 11.62
N THR A 7 18.07 -30.21 10.89
CA THR A 7 18.45 -28.84 10.53
C THR A 7 18.29 -28.65 9.02
N ALA A 8 17.14 -28.18 8.54
CA ALA A 8 17.02 -27.54 7.23
C ALA A 8 15.69 -26.77 7.11
N PRO A 9 15.73 -25.43 7.15
CA PRO A 9 15.20 -24.66 6.02
C PRO A 9 16.04 -23.41 5.66
N THR A 10 17.37 -23.48 5.75
CA THR A 10 18.26 -22.31 5.51
C THR A 10 18.57 -22.05 4.03
N SER A 11 18.49 -23.05 3.15
CA SER A 11 18.93 -22.89 1.75
C SER A 11 17.97 -22.08 0.87
N LEU A 12 16.66 -22.24 1.06
CA LEU A 12 15.64 -21.49 0.31
C LEU A 12 15.64 -20.00 0.68
N THR A 13 15.90 -19.68 1.95
CA THR A 13 15.98 -18.29 2.40
C THR A 13 17.26 -17.62 1.91
N GLN A 14 18.38 -18.34 1.88
CA GLN A 14 19.63 -17.82 1.35
C GLN A 14 19.54 -17.54 -0.17
N ASP A 15 18.93 -18.43 -0.95
CA ASP A 15 18.75 -18.22 -2.38
C ASP A 15 17.90 -16.96 -2.68
N VAL A 16 16.81 -16.75 -1.93
CA VAL A 16 16.00 -15.51 -2.05
C VAL A 16 16.83 -14.26 -1.75
N LEU A 17 17.71 -14.31 -0.74
CA LEU A 17 18.60 -13.19 -0.41
C LEU A 17 19.66 -12.95 -1.50
N ASP A 18 20.20 -14.02 -2.06
CA ASP A 18 21.18 -13.95 -3.15
C ASP A 18 20.54 -13.42 -4.44
N VAL A 19 19.29 -13.80 -4.73
CA VAL A 19 18.50 -13.26 -5.84
C VAL A 19 18.20 -11.78 -5.63
N ALA A 20 17.74 -11.41 -4.43
CA ALA A 20 17.48 -10.02 -4.09
C ALA A 20 18.74 -9.15 -4.23
N ARG A 21 19.89 -9.63 -3.74
CA ARG A 21 21.18 -8.95 -3.90
C ARG A 21 21.55 -8.82 -5.38
N ALA A 22 21.49 -9.91 -6.14
CA ALA A 22 21.83 -9.91 -7.57
C ALA A 22 20.93 -8.97 -8.40
N SER A 23 19.67 -8.81 -8.02
CA SER A 23 18.71 -7.93 -8.71
C SER A 23 19.12 -6.45 -8.71
N HIS A 24 20.04 -6.01 -7.84
CA HIS A 24 20.56 -4.65 -7.85
C HIS A 24 21.56 -4.35 -8.99
N VAL A 25 22.06 -5.39 -9.66
CA VAL A 25 23.08 -5.29 -10.72
C VAL A 25 22.75 -6.10 -11.97
N ALA A 26 21.87 -7.10 -11.87
CA ALA A 26 21.44 -7.93 -12.98
C ALA A 26 20.39 -7.23 -13.85
N VAL A 27 20.28 -7.66 -15.11
CA VAL A 27 19.18 -7.31 -16.01
C VAL A 27 18.45 -8.60 -16.38
N GLY A 28 17.12 -8.61 -16.19
CA GLY A 28 16.26 -9.78 -16.44
C GLY A 28 15.94 -10.60 -15.20
N THR A 29 15.11 -11.64 -15.37
CA THR A 29 14.62 -12.50 -14.28
C THR A 29 15.64 -13.57 -13.88
N SER A 30 15.52 -14.06 -12.63
CA SER A 30 16.40 -15.08 -12.05
C SER A 30 16.38 -16.40 -12.81
N ASP A 31 15.29 -16.73 -13.49
CA ASP A 31 15.12 -17.99 -14.23
C ASP A 31 16.11 -18.16 -15.39
N ARG A 32 16.76 -17.08 -15.82
CA ARG A 32 17.72 -17.06 -16.94
C ARG A 32 19.18 -16.95 -16.48
N TRP A 33 19.42 -17.00 -15.17
CA TRP A 33 20.74 -16.82 -14.59
C TRP A 33 21.51 -18.13 -14.62
N GLY A 34 22.53 -18.23 -15.50
CA GLY A 34 23.31 -19.46 -15.74
C GLY A 34 24.30 -19.81 -14.62
N GLU A 35 25.56 -20.12 -14.95
CA GLU A 35 26.63 -20.39 -13.94
C GLU A 35 27.60 -19.22 -13.77
N ASN A 36 27.45 -18.18 -14.59
CA ASN A 36 28.34 -17.03 -14.60
C ASN A 36 27.72 -15.82 -13.89
N CYS A 37 28.54 -14.82 -13.62
CA CYS A 37 28.12 -13.54 -13.06
C CYS A 37 27.13 -12.83 -13.99
N VAL A 38 25.94 -12.55 -13.44
CA VAL A 38 24.79 -11.98 -14.17
C VAL A 38 24.75 -10.45 -14.20
N ALA A 39 25.69 -9.80 -13.50
CA ALA A 39 25.73 -8.35 -13.43
C ALA A 39 25.90 -7.73 -14.82
N TRP A 40 25.08 -6.73 -15.13
CA TRP A 40 25.18 -5.94 -16.33
C TRP A 40 26.28 -4.90 -16.21
N VAL A 41 27.17 -4.86 -17.20
CA VAL A 41 28.27 -3.89 -17.26
C VAL A 41 27.92 -2.85 -18.31
N GLU A 42 27.47 -1.67 -17.86
CA GLU A 42 27.03 -0.57 -18.75
C GLU A 42 28.08 -0.20 -19.79
N SER A 43 29.36 -0.10 -19.38
CA SER A 43 30.45 0.25 -20.30
C SER A 43 30.71 -0.77 -21.41
N LYS A 44 30.24 -2.01 -21.23
CA LYS A 44 30.36 -3.09 -22.23
C LYS A 44 29.06 -3.42 -22.94
N GLY A 45 27.92 -2.87 -22.48
CA GLY A 45 26.59 -3.24 -22.96
C GLY A 45 26.32 -4.75 -22.88
N ALA A 46 26.90 -5.45 -21.90
CA ALA A 46 26.87 -6.91 -21.81
C ALA A 46 26.96 -7.40 -20.35
N PRO A 47 26.50 -8.64 -20.05
CA PRO A 47 26.70 -9.25 -18.75
C PRO A 47 28.18 -9.57 -18.50
N CYS A 48 28.60 -9.51 -17.24
CA CYS A 48 29.99 -9.70 -16.84
C CYS A 48 30.57 -11.07 -17.24
N ARG A 49 29.78 -12.14 -17.14
CA ARG A 49 30.14 -13.53 -17.46
C ARG A 49 31.38 -14.11 -16.74
N LYS A 50 31.93 -13.44 -15.73
CA LYS A 50 33.01 -13.99 -14.88
C LYS A 50 32.48 -15.11 -13.98
N ALA A 51 33.37 -16.00 -13.54
CA ALA A 51 33.04 -17.03 -12.57
C ALA A 51 32.41 -16.43 -11.30
N ARG A 52 31.42 -17.14 -10.75
CA ARG A 52 30.74 -16.78 -9.51
C ARG A 52 31.67 -16.97 -8.32
N HIS A 53 31.45 -16.15 -7.30
CA HIS A 53 32.12 -16.28 -6.01
C HIS A 53 31.10 -16.62 -4.92
N GLU A 54 29.98 -15.91 -4.89
CA GLU A 54 28.91 -16.10 -3.92
C GLU A 54 27.59 -15.78 -4.60
N GLY A 55 26.59 -16.65 -4.42
CA GLY A 55 25.31 -16.58 -5.12
C GLY A 55 25.50 -16.48 -6.64
N TYR A 56 24.85 -15.50 -7.26
CA TYR A 56 24.83 -15.30 -8.72
C TYR A 56 25.91 -14.34 -9.24
N LEU A 57 26.79 -13.84 -8.39
CA LEU A 57 27.72 -12.73 -8.69
C LEU A 57 29.19 -13.09 -8.49
N CYS A 58 30.07 -12.41 -9.23
CA CYS A 58 31.50 -12.42 -8.93
C CYS A 58 31.82 -11.45 -7.79
N LYS A 59 32.98 -11.61 -7.14
CA LYS A 59 33.40 -10.83 -5.96
C LYS A 59 33.18 -9.32 -6.11
N ARG A 60 33.61 -8.73 -7.24
CA ARG A 60 33.44 -7.29 -7.52
C ARG A 60 31.97 -6.87 -7.55
N HIS A 61 31.13 -7.63 -8.25
CA HIS A 61 29.72 -7.26 -8.41
C HIS A 61 28.91 -7.56 -7.15
N ASN A 62 29.34 -8.50 -6.31
CA ASN A 62 28.75 -8.70 -4.99
C ASN A 62 28.94 -7.45 -4.12
N THR A 63 30.15 -6.88 -4.05
CA THR A 63 30.39 -5.60 -3.35
C THR A 63 29.58 -4.45 -3.93
N VAL A 64 29.50 -4.32 -5.26
CA VAL A 64 28.68 -3.28 -5.91
C VAL A 64 27.20 -3.44 -5.58
N ALA A 65 26.69 -4.68 -5.59
CA ALA A 65 25.31 -4.98 -5.24
C ALA A 65 25.00 -4.64 -3.78
N ALA A 66 25.89 -5.01 -2.84
CA ALA A 66 25.76 -4.67 -1.43
C ALA A 66 25.68 -3.14 -1.22
N ASN A 67 26.62 -2.39 -1.81
CA ASN A 67 26.63 -0.93 -1.70
C ASN A 67 25.36 -0.30 -2.32
N ARG A 68 24.86 -0.83 -3.44
CA ARG A 68 23.61 -0.37 -4.07
C ARG A 68 22.39 -0.67 -3.21
N GLN A 69 22.35 -1.84 -2.60
CA GLN A 69 21.30 -2.26 -1.68
C GLN A 69 21.25 -1.34 -0.45
N GLU A 70 22.40 -1.08 0.17
CA GLU A 70 22.51 -0.15 1.31
C GLU A 70 22.04 1.26 0.94
N LYS A 71 22.50 1.77 -0.21
CA LYS A 71 22.08 3.08 -0.71
C LYS A 71 20.57 3.13 -0.98
N ALA A 72 20.00 2.10 -1.61
CA ALA A 72 18.57 2.03 -1.87
C ALA A 72 17.75 1.98 -0.57
N HIS A 73 18.22 1.23 0.43
CA HIS A 73 17.61 1.15 1.74
C HIS A 73 17.66 2.48 2.49
N ALA A 74 18.82 3.16 2.49
CA ALA A 74 18.98 4.49 3.08
C ALA A 74 18.05 5.52 2.40
N GLN A 75 17.98 5.50 1.06
CA GLN A 75 17.05 6.36 0.31
C GLN A 75 15.58 6.05 0.63
N ARG A 76 15.22 4.78 0.78
CA ARG A 76 13.85 4.38 1.15
C ARG A 76 13.50 4.91 2.54
N LYS A 77 14.40 4.74 3.52
CA LYS A 77 14.23 5.29 4.88
C LYS A 77 14.07 6.81 4.86
N ALA A 78 14.94 7.52 4.14
CA ALA A 78 14.87 8.97 4.02
C ALA A 78 13.55 9.44 3.38
N ARG A 79 13.07 8.75 2.34
CA ARG A 79 11.77 9.08 1.72
C ARG A 79 10.59 8.84 2.66
N ILE A 80 10.63 7.78 3.47
CA ILE A 80 9.59 7.50 4.46
C ILE A 80 9.57 8.62 5.51
N GLU A 81 10.74 9.00 6.06
CA GLU A 81 10.84 10.07 7.05
C GLU A 81 10.36 11.41 6.49
N GLN A 82 10.77 11.76 5.26
CA GLN A 82 10.29 12.96 4.59
C GLN A 82 8.77 12.96 4.38
N ARG A 83 8.18 11.80 4.06
CA ARG A 83 6.72 11.67 3.94
C ARG A 83 6.03 11.82 5.29
N ARG A 84 6.59 11.22 6.35
CA ARG A 84 6.06 11.35 7.71
C ARG A 84 6.08 12.81 8.16
N LYS A 85 7.22 13.48 8.01
CA LYS A 85 7.36 14.91 8.34
C LYS A 85 6.37 15.78 7.56
N LYS A 86 6.24 15.57 6.24
CA LYS A 86 5.24 16.30 5.43
C LYS A 86 3.81 16.08 5.90
N GLN A 87 3.49 14.86 6.35
CA GLN A 87 2.17 14.54 6.90
C GLN A 87 1.95 15.23 8.25
N GLU A 88 2.94 15.21 9.15
CA GLU A 88 2.92 15.92 10.43
C GLU A 88 2.74 17.43 10.22
N ASP A 89 3.51 18.03 9.32
CA ASP A 89 3.40 19.46 8.97
C ASP A 89 2.02 19.81 8.40
N ALA A 90 1.46 18.95 7.54
CA ALA A 90 0.13 19.16 6.97
C ALA A 90 -0.98 19.01 8.01
N LEU A 91 -0.86 18.06 8.94
CA LEU A 91 -1.77 17.90 10.07
C LEU A 91 -1.72 19.11 11.01
N ALA A 92 -0.52 19.64 11.27
CA ALA A 92 -0.37 20.84 12.09
C ALA A 92 -1.03 22.07 11.45
N LEU A 93 -0.99 22.19 10.12
CA LEU A 93 -1.55 23.34 9.40
C LEU A 93 -3.05 23.22 9.11
N HIS A 94 -3.53 22.02 8.78
CA HIS A 94 -4.89 21.81 8.25
C HIS A 94 -5.73 20.80 9.04
N GLY A 95 -5.19 20.19 10.09
CA GLY A 95 -5.85 19.11 10.83
C GLY A 95 -7.24 19.49 11.33
N ASP A 96 -7.39 20.69 11.89
CA ASP A 96 -8.67 21.15 12.42
C ASP A 96 -9.71 21.40 11.31
N GLN A 97 -9.27 21.97 10.18
CA GLN A 97 -10.13 22.16 9.00
C GLN A 97 -10.59 20.82 8.40
N TRP A 98 -9.71 19.82 8.38
CA TRP A 98 -10.06 18.47 7.90
C TRP A 98 -11.01 17.76 8.85
N ARG A 99 -10.84 17.91 10.17
CA ARG A 99 -11.77 17.39 11.18
C ARG A 99 -13.15 18.03 11.07
N GLU A 100 -13.22 19.36 11.03
CA GLU A 100 -14.50 20.07 10.86
C GLU A 100 -15.21 19.66 9.55
N ARG A 101 -14.44 19.51 8.46
CA ARG A 101 -15.01 19.05 7.19
C ARG A 101 -15.48 17.61 7.26
N LEU A 102 -14.78 16.74 7.98
CA LEU A 102 -15.20 15.35 8.19
C LEU A 102 -16.52 15.29 8.97
N ASP A 103 -16.67 16.11 10.01
CA ASP A 103 -17.91 16.21 10.78
C ASP A 103 -19.09 16.64 9.90
N LYS A 104 -18.91 17.70 9.09
CA LYS A 104 -19.93 18.14 8.11
C LYS A 104 -20.29 17.06 7.09
N VAL A 105 -19.31 16.28 6.63
CA VAL A 105 -19.56 15.17 5.70
C VAL A 105 -20.31 14.04 6.39
N ASN A 106 -19.97 13.72 7.64
CA ASN A 106 -20.68 12.71 8.43
C ASN A 106 -22.14 13.11 8.67
N GLU A 107 -22.39 14.37 9.06
CA GLU A 107 -23.73 14.92 9.23
C GLU A 107 -24.55 14.87 7.93
N GLU A 108 -23.92 15.18 6.78
CA GLU A 108 -24.57 15.09 5.47
C GLU A 108 -24.92 13.66 5.08
N ILE A 109 -24.02 12.70 5.36
CA ILE A 109 -24.29 11.27 5.17
C ILE A 109 -25.49 10.88 6.03
N GLU A 110 -25.46 11.18 7.33
CA GLU A 110 -26.53 10.83 8.26
C GLU A 110 -27.87 11.43 7.85
N ARG A 111 -27.90 12.70 7.43
CA ARG A 111 -29.13 13.33 6.94
C ARG A 111 -29.71 12.60 5.71
N ARG A 112 -28.85 12.15 4.81
CA ARG A 112 -29.26 11.47 3.57
C ARG A 112 -29.62 10.01 3.79
N THR A 113 -28.90 9.29 4.64
CA THR A 113 -29.07 7.84 4.84
C THR A 113 -29.91 7.48 6.06
N GLY A 114 -30.09 8.40 7.01
CA GLY A 114 -30.83 8.17 8.25
C GLY A 114 -32.28 7.75 8.05
N ALA A 115 -32.91 7.23 9.09
CA ALA A 115 -34.30 6.79 9.01
C ALA A 115 -35.25 7.94 8.65
N VAL A 116 -36.24 7.68 7.78
CA VAL A 116 -37.26 8.68 7.38
C VAL A 116 -38.22 8.99 8.54
N ALA A 117 -38.40 8.03 9.44
CA ALA A 117 -39.13 8.20 10.69
C ALA A 117 -38.36 7.45 11.79
N GLY A 118 -38.27 8.04 12.99
CA GLY A 118 -37.64 7.42 14.16
C GLY A 118 -38.49 6.32 14.81
N ASP A 119 -39.75 6.18 14.41
CA ASP A 119 -40.65 5.15 14.90
C ASP A 119 -40.72 3.97 13.91
N THR A 120 -40.36 2.80 14.40
CA THR A 120 -40.41 1.55 13.64
C THR A 120 -41.86 1.13 13.36
N ALA A 121 -42.81 1.52 14.22
CA ALA A 121 -44.24 1.28 14.01
C ALA A 121 -44.82 2.12 12.85
N ALA A 122 -44.30 3.34 12.63
CA ALA A 122 -44.70 4.20 11.52
C ALA A 122 -44.19 3.72 10.13
N THR A 123 -43.28 2.74 10.10
CA THR A 123 -42.62 2.24 8.88
C THR A 123 -42.95 0.79 8.55
N ARG A 124 -43.34 -0.03 9.54
CA ARG A 124 -43.86 -1.41 9.36
C ARG A 124 -45.39 -1.41 9.40
N GLY A 125 -46.04 -1.06 8.29
CA GLY A 125 -47.51 -1.12 8.21
C GLY A 125 -48.11 -0.32 7.04
N HIS A 126 -49.34 0.16 7.21
CA HIS A 126 -49.98 1.06 6.24
C HIS A 126 -49.38 2.47 6.37
N VAL A 127 -48.24 2.66 5.71
CA VAL A 127 -47.46 3.90 5.75
C VAL A 127 -48.17 5.01 4.99
N HIS A 128 -48.27 6.20 5.58
CA HIS A 128 -48.86 7.35 4.91
C HIS A 128 -48.13 7.65 3.57
N PRO A 129 -48.82 7.95 2.46
CA PRO A 129 -48.20 8.11 1.14
C PRO A 129 -47.03 9.11 1.10
N SER A 130 -47.07 10.16 1.92
CA SER A 130 -45.98 11.14 2.03
C SER A 130 -44.68 10.54 2.61
N ILE A 131 -44.78 9.59 3.55
CA ILE A 131 -43.63 8.89 4.13
C ILE A 131 -43.06 7.92 3.09
N ARG A 132 -43.92 7.18 2.37
CA ARG A 132 -43.49 6.29 1.28
C ARG A 132 -42.76 7.07 0.17
N LYS A 133 -43.27 8.24 -0.22
CA LYS A 133 -42.62 9.12 -1.20
C LYS A 133 -41.22 9.58 -0.74
N LYS A 134 -41.07 9.93 0.54
CA LYS A 134 -39.78 10.29 1.13
C LYS A 134 -38.80 9.10 1.18
N MET A 135 -39.28 7.89 1.48
CA MET A 135 -38.45 6.68 1.44
C MET A 135 -37.93 6.39 0.03
N VAL A 136 -38.79 6.44 -0.99
CA VAL A 136 -38.37 6.23 -2.38
C VAL A 136 -37.36 7.30 -2.82
N ALA A 137 -37.57 8.57 -2.42
CA ALA A 137 -36.64 9.65 -2.72
C ALA A 137 -35.22 9.42 -2.13
N LYS A 138 -35.10 8.76 -0.98
CA LYS A 138 -33.78 8.39 -0.41
C LYS A 138 -33.01 7.39 -1.27
N PHE A 139 -33.71 6.56 -2.04
CA PHE A 139 -33.10 5.59 -2.97
C PHE A 139 -33.10 6.09 -4.42
N SER A 140 -33.35 7.39 -4.66
CA SER A 140 -33.19 7.96 -6.00
C SER A 140 -31.73 7.91 -6.44
N ASP A 141 -31.50 7.67 -7.74
CA ASP A 141 -30.14 7.58 -8.31
C ASP A 141 -29.29 8.81 -8.00
N SER A 142 -29.89 10.00 -8.00
CA SER A 142 -29.22 11.25 -7.64
C SER A 142 -28.77 11.27 -6.17
N ASN A 143 -29.59 10.78 -5.24
CA ASN A 143 -29.21 10.68 -3.84
C ASN A 143 -28.15 9.59 -3.62
N VAL A 144 -28.27 8.43 -4.28
CA VAL A 144 -27.28 7.35 -4.20
C VAL A 144 -25.92 7.83 -4.73
N SER A 145 -25.89 8.51 -5.88
CA SER A 145 -24.67 9.10 -6.44
C SER A 145 -24.04 10.09 -5.46
N ARG A 146 -24.85 10.99 -4.87
CA ARG A 146 -24.37 11.99 -3.92
C ARG A 146 -23.82 11.36 -2.64
N VAL A 147 -24.47 10.33 -2.10
CA VAL A 147 -23.97 9.57 -0.94
C VAL A 147 -22.66 8.87 -1.28
N GLY A 148 -22.52 8.31 -2.48
CA GLY A 148 -21.27 7.72 -2.96
C GLY A 148 -20.11 8.73 -2.99
N GLU A 149 -20.36 9.95 -3.45
CA GLU A 149 -19.36 11.05 -3.41
C GLU A 149 -18.96 11.41 -1.98
N LEU A 150 -19.93 11.47 -1.06
CA LEU A 150 -19.67 11.78 0.35
C LEU A 150 -18.82 10.71 1.02
N PHE A 151 -19.04 9.43 0.73
CA PHE A 151 -18.16 8.36 1.22
C PHE A 151 -16.75 8.44 0.65
N LYS A 152 -16.58 8.83 -0.62
CA LYS A 152 -15.24 9.07 -1.20
C LYS A 152 -14.54 10.23 -0.46
N MET A 153 -15.24 11.34 -0.25
CA MET A 153 -14.72 12.50 0.48
C MET A 153 -14.36 12.17 1.93
N LYS A 154 -15.20 11.38 2.61
CA LYS A 154 -14.95 10.88 3.97
C LYS A 154 -13.64 10.08 4.01
N LYS A 155 -13.49 9.10 3.12
CA LYS A 155 -12.29 8.26 3.04
C LYS A 155 -11.02 9.06 2.76
N GLU A 156 -11.12 10.09 1.91
CA GLU A 156 -9.98 10.99 1.63
C GLU A 156 -9.60 11.84 2.85
N LEU A 157 -10.56 12.31 3.64
CA LEU A 157 -10.31 13.08 4.86
C LEU A 157 -9.74 12.20 5.97
N GLU A 158 -10.29 10.99 6.16
CA GLU A 158 -9.76 9.98 7.08
C GLU A 158 -8.30 9.63 6.74
N ALA A 159 -8.01 9.39 5.46
CA ALA A 159 -6.64 9.13 5.00
C ALA A 159 -5.68 10.29 5.25
N LYS A 160 -6.15 11.55 5.13
CA LYS A 160 -5.35 12.74 5.46
C LYS A 160 -5.11 12.87 6.96
N LEU A 161 -6.10 12.51 7.77
CA LEU A 161 -6.04 12.55 9.24
C LEU A 161 -5.30 11.35 9.85
N GLY A 162 -5.11 10.27 9.09
CA GLY A 162 -4.45 9.04 9.56
C GLY A 162 -5.33 8.19 10.48
N ILE A 163 -6.65 8.22 10.28
CA ILE A 163 -7.65 7.45 11.02
C ILE A 163 -8.31 6.38 10.15
#